data_AF-A0A925CTF0-F1
#
_entry.id   AF-A0A925CTF0-F1
#
_cell.length_a   1.000
_cell.length_b   1.000
_cell.length_c   1.000
_cell.angle_alpha   90.00
_cell.angle_beta   90.00
_cell.angle_gamma   90.00
#
_symmetry.space_group_name_H-M   'P 1'
#
loop_
_entity.id
_entity.type
_entity.pdbx_description
1 polymer ?
#
loop_
_entity_poly.entity_id
_entity_poly.type
_entity_poly.pdbx_seq_one_letter_code
_entity_poly.pdbx_strand_id
1 'polypeptide(L)'
;MRPLLRSLFAAAVVTLVDPAVRAPLSAQQFGPQPTPAARQELLRLRESAWRTFFANDQAGFKRIVPGELLAMGWDGGPWQDREQILAGMTEFAKGGQVIDTLEFP
;
A
#
# COMPACT_ATOMS: atom_id res chain seq x y z
N MET A 1 46.89 37.03 -29.66
CA MET A 1 46.26 37.73 -28.52
C MET A 1 45.67 36.69 -27.58
N ARG A 2 46.21 36.56 -26.37
CA ARG A 2 45.51 35.95 -25.20
C ARG A 2 44.51 36.98 -24.65
N PRO A 3 43.58 36.65 -23.73
CA PRO A 3 42.95 35.37 -23.39
C PRO A 3 41.41 35.51 -23.31
N LEU A 4 40.66 34.48 -22.94
CA LEU A 4 39.59 34.63 -21.94
C LEU A 4 39.31 33.27 -21.31
N LEU A 5 39.79 33.18 -20.08
CA LEU A 5 39.47 32.20 -19.06
C LEU A 5 37.94 32.08 -18.94
N ARG A 6 37.40 30.86 -19.07
CA ARG A 6 36.16 30.48 -18.41
C ARG A 6 36.45 29.26 -17.58
N SER A 7 36.75 29.50 -16.30
CA SER A 7 36.60 28.49 -15.26
C SER A 7 35.17 27.96 -15.32
N LEU A 8 35.03 26.69 -15.67
CA LEU A 8 33.87 25.91 -15.26
C LEU A 8 34.36 25.04 -14.10
N PHE A 9 33.98 25.45 -12.90
CA PHE A 9 34.05 24.61 -11.72
C PHE A 9 33.19 23.37 -11.98
N ALA A 10 33.84 22.23 -12.24
CA ALA A 10 33.19 20.94 -12.13
C ALA A 10 33.09 20.60 -10.63
N ALA A 11 32.04 21.10 -9.97
CA ALA A 11 31.66 20.60 -8.67
C ALA A 11 31.02 19.22 -8.86
N ALA A 12 31.86 18.17 -8.86
CA ALA A 12 31.39 16.83 -8.63
C ALA A 12 30.91 16.75 -7.18
N VAL A 13 29.62 17.01 -6.95
CA VAL A 13 28.97 16.62 -5.69
C VAL A 13 28.84 15.11 -5.73
N VAL A 14 29.91 14.42 -5.33
CA VAL A 14 29.79 13.06 -4.84
C VAL A 14 29.07 13.20 -3.50
N THR A 15 27.75 13.09 -3.52
CA THR A 15 27.02 12.80 -2.29
C THR A 15 27.54 11.46 -1.79
N LEU A 16 28.39 11.50 -0.76
CA LEU A 16 28.71 10.34 0.05
C LEU A 16 27.42 9.99 0.82
N VAL A 17 26.45 9.38 0.13
CA VAL A 17 25.26 8.86 0.78
C VAL A 17 25.72 7.64 1.55
N ASP A 18 25.73 7.77 2.87
CA ASP A 18 26.08 6.69 3.80
C ASP A 18 25.31 5.41 3.39
N PRO A 19 25.97 4.26 3.20
CA PRO A 19 25.28 3.01 2.87
C PRO A 19 24.21 2.64 3.90
N ALA A 20 24.29 3.15 5.13
CA ALA A 20 23.23 3.01 6.14
C ALA A 20 21.91 3.68 5.73
N VAL A 21 21.95 4.76 4.95
CA VAL A 21 20.76 5.48 4.44
C VAL A 21 20.09 4.72 3.28
N ARG A 22 20.79 3.75 2.68
CA ARG A 22 20.27 2.89 1.59
C ARG A 22 19.76 1.54 2.06
N ALA A 23 19.67 1.28 3.37
CA ALA A 23 19.01 0.07 3.84
C ALA A 23 17.59 0.05 3.25
N PRO A 24 17.22 -0.96 2.45
CA PRO A 24 15.90 -1.00 1.87
C PRO A 24 14.89 -1.07 3.01
N LEU A 25 13.75 -0.38 2.89
CA LEU A 25 12.68 -0.43 3.89
C LEU A 25 12.25 -1.88 4.20
N SER A 26 12.52 -2.83 3.30
CA SER A 26 12.34 -4.26 3.50
C SER A 26 13.26 -4.90 4.55
N ALA A 27 14.38 -4.26 4.92
CA ALA A 27 15.28 -4.72 5.97
C ALA A 27 14.90 -4.20 7.36
N GLN A 28 13.99 -3.21 7.45
CA GLN A 28 13.48 -2.76 8.74
C GLN A 28 12.42 -3.74 9.23
N GLN A 29 12.81 -4.58 10.20
CA GLN A 29 11.86 -5.40 10.94
C GLN A 29 11.06 -4.51 11.88
N PHE A 30 9.81 -4.25 11.54
CA PHE A 30 8.87 -3.57 12.41
C PHE A 30 8.15 -4.60 13.29
N GLY A 31 8.45 -4.59 14.58
CA GLY A 31 7.79 -5.45 15.57
C GLY A 31 8.17 -6.94 15.49
N PRO A 32 7.55 -7.77 16.35
CA PRO A 32 7.79 -9.21 16.36
C PRO A 32 7.30 -9.86 15.07
N GLN A 33 8.05 -10.85 14.58
CA GLN A 33 7.60 -11.65 13.44
C GLN A 33 6.43 -12.55 13.84
N PRO A 34 5.35 -12.61 13.05
CA PRO A 34 4.27 -13.53 13.31
C PRO A 34 4.77 -14.98 13.18
N THR A 35 4.22 -15.88 14.00
CA THR A 35 4.45 -17.32 13.83
C THR A 35 3.96 -17.76 12.44
N PRO A 36 4.44 -18.88 11.89
CA PRO A 36 3.96 -19.37 10.61
C PRO A 36 2.43 -19.54 10.53
N ALA A 37 1.82 -20.04 11.62
CA ALA A 37 0.37 -20.17 11.72
C ALA A 37 -0.35 -18.81 11.74
N ALA A 38 0.15 -17.84 12.53
CA ALA A 38 -0.42 -16.49 12.54
C ALA A 38 -0.28 -15.80 11.18
N ARG A 39 0.86 -15.99 10.50
CA ARG A 39 1.08 -15.46 9.15
C ARG A 39 0.08 -16.05 8.16
N GLN A 40 -0.15 -17.35 8.17
CA GLN A 40 -1.13 -18.01 7.30
C GLN A 40 -2.54 -17.48 7.55
N GLU A 41 -2.93 -17.31 8.81
CA GLU A 41 -4.26 -16.77 9.15
C GLU A 41 -4.43 -15.32 8.68
N LEU A 42 -3.41 -14.47 8.84
CA LEU A 42 -3.43 -13.09 8.34
C LEU A 42 -3.58 -13.04 6.82
N LEU A 43 -2.88 -13.90 6.08
CA LEU A 43 -2.98 -13.97 4.62
C LEU A 43 -4.39 -14.42 4.19
N ARG A 44 -4.95 -15.42 4.85
CA ARG A 44 -6.31 -15.92 4.60
C ARG A 44 -7.37 -14.85 4.86
N LEU A 45 -7.25 -14.11 5.97
CA LEU A 45 -8.16 -13.00 6.31
C LEU A 45 -8.05 -11.86 5.30
N ARG A 46 -6.83 -11.49 4.91
CA ARG A 46 -6.58 -10.46 3.89
C ARG A 46 -7.22 -10.83 2.55
N GLU A 47 -7.00 -12.06 2.09
CA GLU A 47 -7.64 -12.57 0.87
C GLU A 47 -9.17 -12.51 0.98
N SER A 48 -9.73 -12.99 2.09
CA SER A 48 -11.18 -12.98 2.32
C SER A 48 -11.75 -11.55 2.29
N ALA A 49 -11.05 -10.57 2.90
CA ALA A 49 -11.46 -9.17 2.89
C ALA A 49 -11.56 -8.63 1.45
N TRP A 50 -10.53 -8.87 0.63
CA TRP A 50 -10.54 -8.43 -0.78
C TRP A 50 -11.60 -9.12 -1.63
N ARG A 51 -11.78 -10.44 -1.46
CA ARG A 51 -12.83 -11.18 -2.17
C ARG A 51 -14.22 -10.65 -1.81
N THR A 52 -14.48 -10.41 -0.54
CA THR A 52 -15.77 -9.83 -0.10
C THR A 52 -15.96 -8.38 -0.58
N PHE A 53 -14.90 -7.58 -0.62
CA PHE A 53 -14.92 -6.21 -1.15
C PHE A 53 -15.38 -6.20 -2.62
N PHE A 54 -14.67 -6.92 -3.49
CA PHE A 54 -14.96 -6.91 -4.93
C PHE A 54 -16.27 -7.64 -5.31
N ALA A 55 -16.70 -8.60 -4.50
CA ALA A 55 -18.01 -9.24 -4.66
C ALA A 55 -19.18 -8.42 -4.08
N ASN A 56 -18.91 -7.27 -3.46
CA ASN A 56 -19.88 -6.48 -2.70
C ASN A 56 -20.62 -7.30 -1.61
N ASP A 57 -19.96 -8.29 -1.02
CA ASP A 57 -20.47 -9.02 0.15
C ASP A 57 -20.21 -8.20 1.43
N GLN A 58 -21.08 -7.22 1.67
CA GLN A 58 -20.97 -6.35 2.83
C GLN A 58 -21.06 -7.10 4.17
N ALA A 59 -21.83 -8.19 4.23
CA ALA A 59 -21.98 -8.97 5.45
C ALA A 59 -20.69 -9.74 5.76
N GLY A 60 -20.07 -10.33 4.74
CA GLY A 60 -18.75 -10.95 4.84
C GLY A 60 -17.67 -9.95 5.20
N PHE A 61 -17.65 -8.80 4.54
CA PHE A 61 -16.67 -7.74 4.82
C PHE A 61 -16.74 -7.28 6.27
N LYS A 62 -17.95 -7.01 6.80
CA LYS A 62 -18.15 -6.61 8.22
C LYS A 62 -17.74 -7.66 9.25
N ARG A 63 -17.71 -8.95 8.88
CA ARG A 63 -17.23 -10.03 9.76
C ARG A 63 -15.70 -10.05 9.88
N ILE A 64 -14.99 -9.56 8.86
CA ILE A 64 -13.52 -9.60 8.78
C ILE A 64 -12.93 -8.26 9.21
N VAL A 65 -13.54 -7.17 8.76
CA VAL A 65 -13.04 -5.81 8.88
C VAL A 65 -13.76 -5.09 10.02
N PRO A 66 -13.01 -4.63 11.04
CA PRO A 66 -13.61 -4.12 12.27
C PRO A 66 -14.21 -2.72 12.07
N GLY A 67 -15.06 -2.29 13.01
CA GLY A 67 -15.82 -1.04 12.89
C GLY A 67 -14.96 0.21 12.96
N GLU A 68 -13.84 0.12 13.67
CA GLU A 68 -12.84 1.16 13.84
C GLU A 68 -11.88 1.33 12.66
N LEU A 69 -12.12 0.63 11.53
CA LEU A 69 -11.29 0.80 10.33
C LEU A 69 -11.25 2.27 9.90
N LEU A 70 -10.04 2.78 9.73
CA LEU A 70 -9.73 4.00 9.01
C LEU A 70 -8.69 3.68 7.94
N ALA A 71 -9.01 3.92 6.68
CA ALA A 71 -8.12 3.64 5.55
C ALA A 71 -7.96 4.89 4.67
N MET A 72 -6.82 5.00 4.00
CA MET A 72 -6.61 6.04 3.00
C MET A 72 -7.41 5.70 1.75
N GLY A 73 -8.11 6.69 1.20
CA GLY A 73 -8.83 6.53 -0.06
C GLY A 73 -7.90 6.20 -1.23
N TRP A 74 -8.50 5.71 -2.31
CA TRP A 74 -7.78 5.36 -3.54
C TRP A 74 -6.90 6.52 -4.03
N ASP A 75 -5.70 6.19 -4.53
CA ASP A 75 -4.72 7.15 -5.08
C ASP A 75 -4.38 8.33 -4.14
N GLY A 76 -4.30 8.06 -2.82
CA GLY A 76 -4.03 9.08 -1.82
C GLY A 76 -5.22 10.00 -1.53
N GLY A 77 -6.43 9.55 -1.86
CA GLY A 77 -7.68 10.22 -1.57
C GLY A 77 -7.94 10.42 -0.06
N PRO A 78 -9.07 11.06 0.29
CA PRO A 78 -9.40 11.34 1.68
C PRO A 78 -9.44 10.07 2.52
N TRP A 79 -9.18 10.20 3.82
CA TRP A 79 -9.39 9.11 4.77
C TRP A 79 -10.85 8.67 4.77
N GLN A 80 -11.07 7.37 4.84
CA GLN A 80 -12.38 6.73 4.80
C GLN A 80 -12.58 5.79 5.99
N ASP A 81 -13.74 5.88 6.61
CA ASP A 81 -14.20 4.89 7.59
C ASP A 81 -14.81 3.64 6.92
N ARG A 82 -15.17 2.63 7.71
CA ARG A 82 -15.76 1.39 7.19
C ARG A 82 -17.07 1.62 6.43
N GLU A 83 -17.93 2.53 6.88
CA GLU A 83 -19.23 2.75 6.24
C GLU A 83 -19.07 3.43 4.87
N GLN A 84 -18.13 4.37 4.76
CA GLN A 84 -17.75 4.99 3.49
C GLN A 84 -17.16 3.96 2.51
N ILE A 85 -16.39 2.99 3.02
CA ILE A 85 -15.85 1.89 2.21
C ILE A 85 -16.96 0.95 1.74
N LEU A 86 -17.92 0.60 2.59
CA LEU A 86 -19.09 -0.22 2.21
C LEU A 86 -19.97 0.47 1.16
N ALA A 87 -20.12 1.79 1.26
CA ALA A 87 -20.76 2.59 0.20
C ALA A 87 -19.95 2.50 -1.10
N GLY A 88 -18.63 2.64 -1.03
CA GLY A 88 -17.72 2.47 -2.18
C GLY A 88 -17.82 1.10 -2.85
N MET A 89 -17.91 0.02 -2.07
CA MET A 89 -18.15 -1.34 -2.59
C MET A 89 -19.44 -1.42 -3.42
N THR A 90 -20.49 -0.75 -2.94
CA THR A 90 -21.80 -0.71 -3.63
C THR A 90 -21.69 0.04 -4.95
N GLU A 91 -21.02 1.21 -4.95
CA GLU A 91 -20.84 2.01 -6.15
C GLU A 91 -19.93 1.31 -7.17
N PHE A 92 -18.89 0.63 -6.73
CA PHE A 92 -18.04 -0.20 -7.60
C PHE A 92 -18.86 -1.29 -8.30
N ALA A 93 -19.67 -2.04 -7.55
CA ALA A 93 -20.52 -3.09 -8.12
C ALA A 93 -21.57 -2.56 -9.11
N LYS A 94 -22.14 -1.37 -8.85
CA LYS A 94 -23.06 -0.71 -9.78
C LYS A 94 -22.37 -0.25 -11.07
N GLY A 95 -21.09 0.12 -11.00
CA GLY A 95 -20.30 0.55 -12.14
C GLY A 95 -20.07 -0.53 -13.20
N GLY A 96 -20.41 -1.81 -12.91
CA GLY A 96 -20.25 -2.93 -13.83
C GLY A 96 -18.79 -3.35 -14.04
N GLN A 97 -17.86 -2.78 -13.28
CA GLN A 97 -16.46 -3.16 -13.28
C GLN A 97 -16.30 -4.50 -12.58
N VAL A 98 -15.48 -5.38 -13.15
CA VAL A 98 -15.16 -6.69 -12.59
C VAL A 98 -13.66 -6.87 -12.49
N ILE A 99 -13.22 -7.60 -11.48
CA ILE A 99 -11.85 -8.07 -11.36
C ILE A 99 -11.79 -9.44 -12.02
N ASP A 100 -11.05 -9.55 -13.12
CA ASP A 100 -10.90 -10.80 -13.89
C ASP A 100 -10.09 -11.85 -13.10
N THR A 101 -9.01 -11.41 -12.45
CA THR A 101 -8.13 -12.28 -11.67
C THR A 101 -7.75 -11.63 -10.34
N LEU A 102 -7.79 -12.41 -9.26
CA LEU A 102 -7.35 -12.01 -7.94
C LEU A 102 -6.54 -13.15 -7.30
N GLU A 103 -5.22 -12.99 -7.29
CA GLU A 103 -4.26 -13.96 -6.79
C GLU A 103 -3.59 -13.48 -5.51
N PHE A 104 -3.33 -14.41 -4.60
CA PHE A 104 -2.64 -14.17 -3.34
C PHE A 104 -1.49 -15.19 -3.18
N PRO A 105 -0.36 -14.78 -2.58
CA PRO A 105 0.73 -15.68 -2.23
C PRO A 105 0.41 -16.56 -1.01
#